data_AF-A0A7C8CSP7-F1
#
_entry.id   AF-A0A7C8CSP7-F1
#
_cell.length_a   1.000
_cell.length_b   1.000
_cell.length_c   1.000
_cell.angle_alpha   90.00
_cell.angle_beta   90.00
_cell.angle_gamma   90.00
#
_symmetry.space_group_name_H-M   'P 1'
#
loop_
_entity.id
_entity.type
_entity.pdbx_description
1 polymer ?
#
loop_
_entity_poly.entity_id
_entity_poly.type
_entity_poly.pdbx_seq_one_letter_code
_entity_poly.pdbx_strand_id
1 'polypeptide(L)'
;MIEVLFTIILSTGFATSFEGPTGPLAVDSAGVNSAQTEPATVADPPAAASPQQSSSDDTNSDTRLQSILVFSKTAGFRHGSIKPGQKALGALGKKFGFHVEVTEDPARFTATELQKHQVVVFLNTTQDVLAAPQEQLFEQWVRSGGGYVGIHAAADTEYQWSFYGQLVGAYFSGHPRVQPALIEVKNQQHPATAHLPKKWSRTDEWYNFKEFPEHVEVLAYLDTDSYQGSTMKGKHPAIWCHEIDQGRALYTVGGHTDQSFSEALFLRHLHGAIWWAAGHDTTPPANTAAPANSKPKPQKKIDDQTTEHSTQFTSPPPKAKIQRSPPAVGATR
;
A
#
# COMPACT_ATOMS: atom_id res chain seq x y z
N MET A 1 34.36 47.26 -8.80
CA MET A 1 35.53 46.75 -9.54
C MET A 1 35.55 45.25 -9.38
N ILE A 2 35.82 44.55 -10.50
CA ILE A 2 35.96 43.10 -10.71
C ILE A 2 34.66 42.42 -11.19
N GLU A 3 34.61 42.35 -12.53
CA GLU A 3 33.72 41.53 -13.34
C GLU A 3 34.05 40.03 -13.19
N VAL A 4 33.04 39.17 -13.29
CA VAL A 4 33.21 37.73 -13.45
C VAL A 4 32.63 37.33 -14.81
N LEU A 5 33.53 36.81 -15.65
CA LEU A 5 33.34 36.41 -17.03
C LEU A 5 32.53 35.09 -17.11
N PHE A 6 31.42 35.10 -17.85
CA PHE A 6 30.68 33.90 -18.24
C PHE A 6 31.24 33.36 -19.57
N THR A 7 31.72 32.12 -19.59
CA THR A 7 32.11 31.43 -20.84
C THR A 7 30.92 30.61 -21.35
N ILE A 8 30.42 30.99 -22.51
CA ILE A 8 29.42 30.28 -23.32
C ILE A 8 30.17 29.34 -24.26
N ILE A 9 29.84 28.04 -24.25
CA ILE A 9 30.24 27.09 -25.29
C ILE A 9 29.03 26.85 -26.20
N LEU A 10 29.11 27.38 -27.42
CA LEU A 10 28.25 27.04 -28.55
C LEU A 10 28.74 25.70 -29.13
N SER A 11 27.82 24.74 -29.32
CA SER A 11 28.04 23.60 -30.21
C SER A 11 27.01 23.65 -31.34
N THR A 12 27.53 23.45 -32.53
CA THR A 12 26.96 23.73 -33.85
C THR A 12 25.91 22.73 -34.29
N GLY A 13 24.86 23.23 -34.95
CA GLY A 13 23.86 22.41 -35.63
C GLY A 13 24.35 21.83 -36.95
N PHE A 14 23.72 20.72 -37.33
CA PHE A 14 23.62 20.28 -38.72
C PHE A 14 22.15 19.95 -39.00
N ALA A 15 21.56 20.72 -39.90
CA ALA A 15 20.28 20.46 -40.52
C ALA A 15 20.54 20.02 -41.96
N THR A 16 19.91 18.94 -42.39
CA THR A 16 19.77 18.62 -43.82
C THR A 16 18.31 18.28 -44.09
N SER A 17 17.66 19.19 -44.80
CA SER A 17 16.35 19.04 -45.42
C SER A 17 16.39 17.99 -46.53
N PHE A 18 15.28 17.28 -46.73
CA PHE A 18 14.97 16.63 -48.00
C PHE A 18 13.51 16.92 -48.35
N GLU A 19 13.32 17.73 -49.40
CA GLU A 19 12.05 17.95 -50.08
C GLU A 19 11.78 16.79 -51.07
N GLY A 20 10.49 16.46 -51.27
CA GLY A 20 10.01 15.46 -52.23
C GLY A 20 10.15 15.88 -53.69
N PRO A 21 9.58 15.09 -54.64
CA PRO A 21 8.35 15.59 -55.26
C PRO A 21 7.30 14.53 -55.70
N THR A 22 6.04 14.96 -55.64
CA THR A 22 4.92 14.80 -56.60
C THR A 22 4.46 13.43 -57.15
N GLY A 23 3.18 13.14 -56.92
CA GLY A 23 2.21 13.05 -58.03
C GLY A 23 1.44 11.72 -58.20
N PRO A 24 0.13 11.75 -58.57
CA PRO A 24 -0.83 10.67 -58.29
C PRO A 24 -1.28 9.89 -59.52
N LEU A 25 -1.84 8.67 -59.36
CA LEU A 25 -2.78 8.09 -60.31
C LEU A 25 -3.83 7.21 -59.60
N ALA A 26 -5.08 7.48 -59.94
CA ALA A 26 -6.29 6.73 -59.58
C ALA A 26 -6.76 5.87 -60.78
N VAL A 27 -7.86 5.14 -60.54
CA VAL A 27 -8.72 4.30 -61.43
C VAL A 27 -8.17 2.89 -61.68
N ASP A 28 -8.94 1.81 -61.50
CA ASP A 28 -10.24 1.61 -62.14
C ASP A 28 -11.17 0.65 -61.38
N SER A 29 -12.47 0.88 -61.55
CA SER A 29 -13.58 0.10 -61.03
C SER A 29 -14.51 -0.25 -62.19
N ALA A 30 -14.72 -1.54 -62.45
CA ALA A 30 -15.77 -2.09 -63.30
C ALA A 30 -16.19 -3.45 -62.69
N GLY A 31 -17.45 -3.86 -62.62
CA GLY A 31 -18.64 -3.32 -63.23
C GLY A 31 -19.92 -3.85 -62.58
N VAL A 32 -20.98 -3.14 -62.93
CA VAL A 32 -22.37 -3.21 -62.52
C VAL A 32 -23.08 -4.37 -63.22
N ASN A 33 -24.03 -5.03 -62.55
CA ASN A 33 -25.34 -5.25 -63.17
C ASN A 33 -26.46 -5.45 -62.14
N SER A 34 -27.43 -4.53 -62.19
CA SER A 34 -28.72 -4.57 -61.52
C SER A 34 -29.81 -4.54 -62.59
N ALA A 35 -30.83 -5.40 -62.48
CA ALA A 35 -32.22 -5.14 -62.93
C ALA A 35 -33.13 -6.30 -62.47
N GLN A 36 -34.03 -6.08 -61.49
CA GLN A 36 -35.50 -5.84 -61.60
C GLN A 36 -36.34 -7.15 -61.59
N THR A 37 -37.05 -7.56 -60.51
CA THR A 37 -38.41 -7.18 -59.97
C THR A 37 -39.56 -7.45 -60.96
N GLU A 38 -40.67 -8.17 -60.70
CA GLU A 38 -41.60 -8.38 -59.54
C GLU A 38 -42.50 -9.65 -59.78
N PRO A 39 -43.70 -9.88 -59.14
CA PRO A 39 -44.07 -10.05 -57.71
C PRO A 39 -44.95 -11.32 -57.44
N ALA A 40 -45.17 -11.73 -56.17
CA ALA A 40 -46.44 -12.33 -55.70
C ALA A 40 -46.51 -12.58 -54.17
N THR A 41 -47.36 -11.79 -53.51
CA THR A 41 -48.33 -12.07 -52.42
C THR A 41 -48.10 -13.10 -51.27
N VAL A 42 -48.04 -12.53 -50.06
CA VAL A 42 -48.75 -12.82 -48.77
C VAL A 42 -48.92 -14.26 -48.27
N ALA A 43 -48.28 -14.56 -47.13
CA ALA A 43 -48.83 -15.35 -46.02
C ALA A 43 -48.05 -15.11 -44.71
N ASP A 44 -48.75 -14.79 -43.61
CA ASP A 44 -48.31 -14.83 -42.21
C ASP A 44 -49.04 -16.00 -41.50
N PRO A 45 -48.66 -16.45 -40.28
CA PRO A 45 -47.35 -16.64 -39.64
C PRO A 45 -47.26 -18.07 -38.99
N PRO A 46 -46.30 -18.42 -38.09
CA PRO A 46 -46.53 -18.15 -36.67
C PRO A 46 -45.29 -17.84 -35.81
N ALA A 47 -45.57 -17.11 -34.72
CA ALA A 47 -44.93 -17.11 -33.41
C ALA A 47 -43.41 -16.90 -33.31
N ALA A 48 -43.05 -15.67 -32.95
CA ALA A 48 -41.75 -15.33 -32.39
C ALA A 48 -41.40 -16.23 -31.20
N ALA A 49 -40.35 -17.02 -31.35
CA ALA A 49 -39.66 -17.62 -30.22
C ALA A 49 -39.08 -16.49 -29.35
N SER A 50 -39.47 -16.48 -28.08
CA SER A 50 -38.87 -15.60 -27.07
C SER A 50 -37.36 -15.84 -27.03
N PRO A 51 -36.51 -14.79 -26.98
CA PRO A 51 -35.09 -14.99 -26.76
C PRO A 51 -34.93 -15.68 -25.41
N GLN A 52 -34.36 -16.90 -25.44
CA GLN A 52 -33.91 -17.57 -24.23
C GLN A 52 -33.00 -16.59 -23.49
N GLN A 53 -33.39 -16.24 -22.27
CA GLN A 53 -32.51 -15.59 -21.31
C GLN A 53 -31.28 -16.47 -21.19
N SER A 54 -30.19 -16.04 -21.82
CA SER A 54 -28.86 -16.45 -21.46
C SER A 54 -28.70 -16.06 -20.00
N SER A 55 -28.72 -17.05 -19.11
CA SER A 55 -28.22 -16.90 -17.76
C SER A 55 -26.76 -16.46 -17.90
N SER A 56 -26.54 -15.16 -17.81
CA SER A 56 -25.28 -14.60 -17.37
C SER A 56 -25.07 -15.14 -15.97
N ASP A 57 -24.47 -16.33 -15.87
CA ASP A 57 -23.70 -16.69 -14.70
C ASP A 57 -22.59 -15.64 -14.65
N ASP A 58 -22.90 -14.55 -13.97
CA ASP A 58 -21.93 -13.59 -13.47
C ASP A 58 -20.79 -14.43 -12.90
N THR A 59 -19.62 -14.31 -13.52
CA THR A 59 -18.37 -14.63 -12.85
C THR A 59 -18.38 -13.79 -11.57
N ASN A 60 -18.87 -14.38 -10.49
CA ASN A 60 -18.77 -13.87 -9.15
C ASN A 60 -17.27 -13.90 -8.83
N SER A 61 -16.56 -12.89 -9.34
CA SER A 61 -15.20 -12.61 -8.94
C SER A 61 -15.32 -12.41 -7.45
N ASP A 62 -14.74 -13.35 -6.72
CA ASP A 62 -14.79 -13.33 -5.27
C ASP A 62 -14.15 -12.01 -4.81
N THR A 63 -14.98 -11.01 -4.51
CA THR A 63 -14.60 -9.64 -4.11
C THR A 63 -13.99 -9.60 -2.71
N ARG A 64 -13.39 -10.71 -2.28
CA ARG A 64 -12.69 -10.85 -1.01
C ARG A 64 -11.19 -10.86 -1.27
N LEU A 65 -10.46 -10.10 -0.47
CA LEU A 65 -9.02 -10.24 -0.32
C LEU A 65 -8.67 -11.70 0.05
N GLN A 66 -7.91 -12.38 -0.79
CA GLN A 66 -7.56 -13.80 -0.61
C GLN A 66 -6.12 -13.99 -0.15
N SER A 67 -5.17 -13.21 -0.69
CA SER A 67 -3.75 -13.48 -0.51
C SER A 67 -2.90 -12.23 -0.72
N ILE A 68 -1.90 -12.06 0.14
CA ILE A 68 -0.84 -11.05 0.01
C ILE A 68 0.54 -11.67 0.14
N LEU A 69 1.54 -11.02 -0.45
CA LEU A 69 2.95 -11.31 -0.24
C LEU A 69 3.59 -10.17 0.56
N VAL A 70 4.22 -10.48 1.69
CA VAL A 70 4.98 -9.53 2.51
C VAL A 70 6.46 -9.72 2.20
N PHE A 71 7.04 -8.74 1.55
CA PHE A 71 8.47 -8.69 1.23
C PHE A 71 9.19 -7.76 2.20
N SER A 72 10.32 -8.21 2.76
CA SER A 72 11.04 -7.48 3.81
C SER A 72 12.57 -7.62 3.71
N LYS A 73 13.07 -7.85 2.49
CA LYS A 73 14.52 -7.85 2.23
C LYS A 73 15.08 -6.46 2.48
N THR A 74 16.28 -6.41 3.05
CA THR A 74 17.05 -5.18 3.26
C THR A 74 18.45 -5.37 2.70
N ALA A 75 18.92 -4.42 1.89
CA ALA A 75 20.32 -4.28 1.49
C ALA A 75 21.02 -3.09 2.19
N GLY A 76 20.30 -2.35 3.04
CA GLY A 76 20.83 -1.32 3.93
C GLY A 76 20.50 -1.55 5.40
N PHE A 77 20.07 -0.48 6.08
CA PHE A 77 19.65 -0.55 7.48
C PHE A 77 18.51 -1.56 7.66
N ARG A 78 18.55 -2.31 8.76
CA ARG A 78 17.55 -3.33 9.08
C ARG A 78 16.77 -2.95 10.33
N HIS A 79 15.50 -2.59 10.13
CA HIS A 79 14.61 -2.21 11.22
C HIS A 79 14.27 -3.41 12.11
N GLY A 80 14.38 -3.23 13.43
CA GLY A 80 14.00 -4.25 14.41
C GLY A 80 12.52 -4.67 14.31
N SER A 81 11.69 -3.76 13.83
CA SER A 81 10.24 -3.89 13.69
C SER A 81 9.78 -4.78 12.52
N ILE A 82 10.69 -5.24 11.65
CA ILE A 82 10.35 -6.19 10.57
C ILE A 82 9.66 -7.44 11.14
N LYS A 83 10.23 -8.07 12.18
CA LYS A 83 9.65 -9.27 12.80
C LYS A 83 8.28 -9.00 13.44
N PRO A 84 8.11 -7.96 14.28
CA PRO A 84 6.79 -7.52 14.74
C PRO A 84 5.80 -7.27 13.60
N GLY A 85 6.22 -6.61 12.51
CA GLY A 85 5.37 -6.32 11.36
C GLY A 85 4.90 -7.55 10.61
N GLN A 86 5.81 -8.49 10.31
CA GLN A 86 5.45 -9.79 9.71
C GLN A 86 4.43 -10.53 10.57
N LYS A 87 4.64 -10.58 11.89
CA LYS A 87 3.71 -11.21 12.83
C LYS A 87 2.35 -10.52 12.84
N ALA A 88 2.33 -9.20 12.84
CA ALA A 88 1.10 -8.40 12.85
C ALA A 88 0.30 -8.57 11.56
N LEU A 89 0.95 -8.52 10.39
CA LEU A 89 0.32 -8.77 9.09
C LEU A 89 -0.24 -10.20 9.02
N GLY A 90 0.52 -11.20 9.47
CA GLY A 90 0.02 -12.57 9.58
C GLY A 90 -1.18 -12.72 10.53
N ALA A 91 -1.22 -11.95 11.62
CA ALA A 91 -2.36 -11.90 12.52
C ALA A 91 -3.58 -11.22 11.89
N LEU A 92 -3.39 -10.18 11.07
CA LEU A 92 -4.45 -9.58 10.26
C LEU A 92 -5.02 -10.59 9.26
N GLY A 93 -4.18 -11.32 8.54
CA GLY A 93 -4.62 -12.38 7.62
C GLY A 93 -5.48 -13.43 8.31
N LYS A 94 -5.04 -13.94 9.47
CA LYS A 94 -5.83 -14.89 10.29
C LYS A 94 -7.16 -14.30 10.75
N LYS A 95 -7.17 -13.03 11.14
CA LYS A 95 -8.36 -12.35 11.65
C LYS A 95 -9.40 -12.10 10.54
N PHE A 96 -8.94 -11.69 9.36
CA PHE A 96 -9.81 -11.24 8.27
C PHE A 96 -9.91 -12.23 7.10
N GLY A 97 -9.36 -13.44 7.26
CA GLY A 97 -9.61 -14.56 6.36
C GLY A 97 -8.84 -14.51 5.04
N PHE A 98 -7.64 -13.93 5.03
CA PHE A 98 -6.76 -13.91 3.85
C PHE A 98 -5.40 -14.54 4.17
N HIS A 99 -4.79 -15.16 3.17
CA HIS A 99 -3.46 -15.74 3.25
C HIS A 99 -2.38 -14.65 3.26
N VAL A 100 -1.35 -14.87 4.07
CA VAL A 100 -0.19 -13.99 4.16
C VAL A 100 1.03 -14.84 3.97
N GLU A 101 1.68 -14.68 2.82
CA GLU A 101 3.01 -15.22 2.59
C GLU A 101 4.05 -14.17 2.98
N VAL A 102 5.16 -14.60 3.59
CA VAL A 102 6.27 -13.72 3.98
C VAL A 102 7.55 -14.21 3.33
N THR A 103 8.31 -13.32 2.72
CA THR A 103 9.61 -13.63 2.13
C THR A 103 10.62 -12.49 2.27
N GLU A 104 11.89 -12.84 2.26
CA GLU A 104 13.03 -11.93 2.06
C GLU A 104 13.85 -12.32 0.80
N ASP A 105 13.39 -13.35 0.08
CA ASP A 105 14.03 -13.87 -1.13
C ASP A 105 13.47 -13.18 -2.39
N PRO A 106 14.30 -12.40 -3.11
CA PRO A 106 13.85 -11.72 -4.33
C PRO A 106 13.58 -12.71 -5.47
N ALA A 107 14.09 -13.95 -5.41
CA ALA A 107 13.78 -14.97 -6.41
C ALA A 107 12.29 -15.37 -6.42
N ARG A 108 11.51 -14.95 -5.41
CA ARG A 108 10.05 -15.12 -5.40
C ARG A 108 9.34 -14.16 -6.36
N PHE A 109 9.97 -13.09 -6.85
CA PHE A 109 9.37 -12.16 -7.82
C PHE A 109 9.37 -12.76 -9.24
N THR A 110 8.50 -13.76 -9.41
CA THR A 110 8.22 -14.43 -10.68
C THR A 110 6.77 -14.17 -11.09
N ALA A 111 6.45 -14.22 -12.38
CA ALA A 111 5.07 -14.05 -12.86
C ALA A 111 4.10 -15.01 -12.16
N THR A 112 4.48 -16.28 -12.04
CA THR A 112 3.67 -17.32 -11.40
C THR A 112 3.41 -17.04 -9.93
N GLU A 113 4.41 -16.51 -9.21
CA GLU A 113 4.24 -16.21 -7.80
C GLU A 113 3.38 -14.96 -7.59
N LEU A 114 3.70 -13.88 -8.31
CA LEU A 114 2.99 -12.61 -8.18
C LEU A 114 1.49 -12.76 -8.51
N GLN A 115 1.12 -13.60 -9.49
CA GLN A 115 -0.28 -13.89 -9.82
C GLN A 115 -1.09 -14.55 -8.70
N LYS A 116 -0.45 -15.14 -7.68
CA LYS A 116 -1.16 -15.74 -6.53
C LYS A 116 -1.62 -14.71 -5.50
N HIS A 117 -1.11 -13.49 -5.56
CA HIS A 117 -1.33 -12.47 -4.57
C HIS A 117 -2.05 -11.28 -5.20
N GLN A 118 -2.94 -10.65 -4.44
CA GLN A 118 -3.60 -9.42 -4.87
C GLN A 118 -2.74 -8.19 -4.52
N VAL A 119 -1.94 -8.28 -3.45
CA VAL A 119 -1.11 -7.19 -2.95
C VAL A 119 0.27 -7.69 -2.57
N VAL A 120 1.30 -6.93 -2.94
CA VAL A 120 2.66 -7.06 -2.40
C VAL A 120 2.93 -5.91 -1.42
N VAL A 121 3.26 -6.27 -0.19
CA VAL A 121 3.61 -5.34 0.89
C VAL A 121 5.12 -5.26 1.03
N PHE A 122 5.70 -4.08 0.83
CA PHE A 122 7.11 -3.82 1.15
C PHE A 122 7.18 -3.34 2.60
N LEU A 123 7.54 -4.25 3.50
CA LEU A 123 7.65 -4.00 4.93
C LEU A 123 9.09 -3.66 5.28
N ASN A 124 9.37 -2.38 5.46
CA ASN A 124 10.69 -1.88 5.86
C ASN A 124 11.85 -2.42 5.00
N THR A 125 11.64 -2.51 3.68
CA THR A 125 12.73 -2.79 2.74
C THR A 125 13.71 -1.62 2.72
N THR A 126 14.98 -1.85 2.39
CA THR A 126 15.97 -0.78 2.25
C THR A 126 16.97 -1.08 1.14
N GLN A 127 17.41 -0.04 0.44
CA GLN A 127 18.35 -0.05 -0.68
C GLN A 127 17.85 -0.89 -1.88
N ASP A 128 18.78 -1.43 -2.66
CA ASP A 128 18.52 -2.21 -3.88
C ASP A 128 18.25 -3.68 -3.52
N VAL A 129 17.02 -4.14 -3.75
CA VAL A 129 16.49 -5.42 -3.25
C VAL A 129 16.02 -6.36 -4.35
N LEU A 130 15.76 -5.86 -5.56
CA LEU A 130 15.37 -6.60 -6.76
C LEU A 130 16.36 -6.32 -7.90
N ALA A 131 16.73 -7.35 -8.66
CA ALA A 131 17.50 -7.14 -9.89
C ALA A 131 16.55 -6.92 -11.09
N ALA A 132 17.10 -6.41 -12.20
CA ALA A 132 16.34 -6.03 -13.39
C ALA A 132 15.27 -7.03 -13.89
N PRO A 133 15.51 -8.37 -13.91
CA PRO A 133 14.45 -9.31 -14.27
C PRO A 133 13.26 -9.32 -13.30
N GLN A 134 13.52 -9.20 -11.99
CA GLN A 134 12.47 -9.11 -10.98
C GLN A 134 11.74 -7.76 -11.04
N GLU A 135 12.47 -6.66 -11.24
CA GLU A 135 11.91 -5.32 -11.43
C GLU A 135 10.90 -5.32 -12.57
N GLN A 136 11.29 -5.82 -13.75
CA GLN A 136 10.42 -5.87 -14.93
C GLN A 136 9.14 -6.67 -14.67
N LEU A 137 9.26 -7.82 -14.00
CA LEU A 137 8.11 -8.67 -13.67
C LEU A 137 7.18 -8.01 -12.65
N PHE A 138 7.76 -7.33 -11.65
CA PHE A 138 6.98 -6.62 -10.64
C PHE A 138 6.25 -5.41 -11.22
N GLU A 139 6.92 -4.61 -12.04
CA GLU A 139 6.30 -3.50 -12.76
C GLU A 139 5.15 -3.97 -13.65
N GLN A 140 5.37 -5.01 -14.46
CA GLN A 140 4.32 -5.55 -15.31
C GLN A 140 3.10 -6.03 -14.49
N TRP A 141 3.36 -6.69 -13.36
CA TRP A 141 2.30 -7.17 -12.47
C TRP A 141 1.50 -6.01 -11.85
N VAL A 142 2.17 -4.96 -11.35
CA VAL A 142 1.49 -3.76 -10.82
C VAL A 142 0.64 -3.10 -11.90
N ARG A 143 1.21 -2.83 -13.08
CA ARG A 143 0.48 -2.19 -14.20
C ARG A 143 -0.73 -2.98 -14.66
N SER A 144 -0.73 -4.29 -14.43
CA SER A 144 -1.81 -5.22 -14.78
C SER A 144 -2.84 -5.42 -13.67
N GLY A 145 -2.82 -4.63 -12.60
CA GLY A 145 -3.80 -4.68 -11.50
C GLY A 145 -3.27 -5.15 -10.16
N GLY A 146 -1.96 -5.42 -10.05
CA GLY A 146 -1.32 -5.77 -8.79
C GLY A 146 -1.30 -4.58 -7.81
N GLY A 147 -1.68 -4.84 -6.56
CA GLY A 147 -1.63 -3.85 -5.48
C GLY A 147 -0.26 -3.73 -4.82
N TYR A 148 0.14 -2.51 -4.46
CA TYR A 148 1.36 -2.24 -3.70
C TYR A 148 1.04 -1.51 -2.39
N VAL A 149 1.65 -1.97 -1.29
CA VAL A 149 1.67 -1.23 -0.02
C VAL A 149 3.10 -1.06 0.48
N GLY A 150 3.59 0.17 0.53
CA GLY A 150 4.88 0.53 1.12
C GLY A 150 4.73 0.94 2.58
N ILE A 151 5.52 0.32 3.47
CA ILE A 151 5.53 0.64 4.91
C ILE A 151 6.88 1.21 5.29
N HIS A 152 6.88 2.46 5.78
CA HIS A 152 8.01 3.17 6.38
C HIS A 152 9.28 3.11 5.52
N ALA A 153 10.20 2.18 5.81
CA ALA A 153 11.48 2.15 5.10
C ALA A 153 11.36 1.80 3.61
N ALA A 154 10.19 1.37 3.14
CA ALA A 154 9.93 1.18 1.72
C ALA A 154 10.29 2.42 0.85
N ALA A 155 10.25 3.64 1.39
CA ALA A 155 10.71 4.85 0.68
C ALA A 155 12.25 4.97 0.56
N ASP A 156 13.01 4.19 1.32
CA ASP A 156 14.47 4.02 1.27
C ASP A 156 14.85 2.83 0.38
N THR A 157 14.12 2.54 -0.70
CA THR A 157 14.33 1.34 -1.54
C THR A 157 14.41 1.71 -3.03
N GLU A 158 15.17 0.95 -3.82
CA GLU A 158 15.24 1.02 -5.31
C GLU A 158 15.47 2.40 -5.94
N TYR A 159 16.40 3.18 -5.39
CA TYR A 159 16.69 4.54 -5.86
C TYR A 159 17.07 4.68 -7.34
N GLN A 160 17.58 3.62 -7.97
CA GLN A 160 18.01 3.63 -9.38
C GLN A 160 16.92 3.16 -10.35
N TRP A 161 15.78 2.71 -9.83
CA TRP A 161 14.66 2.23 -10.62
C TRP A 161 13.54 3.28 -10.65
N SER A 162 13.42 3.97 -11.78
CA SER A 162 12.48 5.10 -11.93
C SER A 162 11.02 4.72 -11.69
N PHE A 163 10.61 3.51 -12.11
CA PHE A 163 9.27 3.01 -11.84
C PHE A 163 8.99 2.87 -10.34
N TYR A 164 9.95 2.37 -9.56
CA TYR A 164 9.75 2.29 -8.11
C TYR A 164 9.57 3.66 -7.48
N GLY A 165 10.32 4.67 -7.93
CA GLY A 165 10.13 6.05 -7.49
C GLY A 165 8.72 6.57 -7.75
N GLN A 166 8.14 6.25 -8.90
CA GLN A 166 6.74 6.56 -9.22
C GLN A 166 5.77 5.77 -8.33
N LEU A 167 6.05 4.48 -8.08
CA LEU A 167 5.24 3.55 -7.30
C LEU A 167 5.17 3.90 -5.81
N VAL A 168 6.33 4.16 -5.18
CA VAL A 168 6.39 4.55 -3.77
C VAL A 168 5.99 6.00 -3.57
N GLY A 169 6.13 6.82 -4.61
CA GLY A 169 5.71 8.22 -4.68
C GLY A 169 6.79 9.21 -4.25
N ALA A 170 7.52 8.92 -3.17
CA ALA A 170 8.61 9.77 -2.71
C ALA A 170 9.75 8.97 -2.07
N TYR A 171 10.97 9.42 -2.29
CA TYR A 171 12.18 8.79 -1.77
C TYR A 171 12.57 9.37 -0.40
N PHE A 172 13.03 8.50 0.49
CA PHE A 172 13.60 8.88 1.79
C PHE A 172 14.80 9.82 1.63
N SER A 173 14.84 10.87 2.47
CA SER A 173 15.97 11.80 2.58
C SER A 173 16.64 11.80 3.96
N GLY A 174 15.92 11.47 5.03
CA GLY A 174 16.43 11.56 6.40
C GLY A 174 15.29 11.52 7.41
N HIS A 175 15.61 11.46 8.70
CA HIS A 175 14.62 11.48 9.77
C HIS A 175 15.21 12.08 11.05
N PRO A 176 14.39 12.66 11.94
CA PRO A 176 14.81 12.96 13.30
C PRO A 176 14.75 11.69 14.17
N ARG A 177 15.01 11.84 15.48
CA ARG A 177 14.77 10.76 16.45
C ARG A 177 13.29 10.34 16.47
N VAL A 178 13.04 9.10 16.89
CA VAL A 178 11.70 8.64 17.31
C VAL A 178 11.11 9.60 18.34
N GLN A 179 9.92 10.12 18.08
CA GLN A 179 9.24 11.09 18.94
C GLN A 179 7.74 11.12 18.65
N PRO A 180 6.90 11.63 19.57
CA PRO A 180 5.50 11.86 19.26
C PRO A 180 5.33 12.92 18.16
N ALA A 181 4.32 12.73 17.30
CA ALA A 181 3.82 13.73 16.38
C ALA A 181 2.31 13.58 16.22
N LEU A 182 1.70 14.59 15.61
CA LEU A 182 0.30 14.58 15.21
C LEU A 182 0.20 14.33 13.70
N ILE A 183 -0.61 13.35 13.31
CA ILE A 183 -1.00 13.13 11.93
C ILE A 183 -2.38 13.76 11.71
N GLU A 184 -2.49 14.71 10.79
CA GLU A 184 -3.74 15.33 10.36
C GLU A 184 -4.32 14.56 9.18
N VAL A 185 -5.43 13.85 9.41
CA VAL A 185 -6.12 13.05 8.41
C VAL A 185 -6.98 13.96 7.53
N LYS A 186 -6.63 14.05 6.24
CA LYS A 186 -7.30 14.90 5.25
C LYS A 186 -8.53 14.22 4.66
N ASN A 187 -8.39 12.96 4.27
CA ASN A 187 -9.46 12.16 3.69
C ASN A 187 -9.90 11.10 4.71
N GLN A 188 -11.11 11.22 5.26
CA GLN A 188 -11.71 10.25 6.19
C GLN A 188 -12.78 9.38 5.52
N GLN A 189 -12.78 9.32 4.19
CA GLN A 189 -13.65 8.47 3.38
C GLN A 189 -12.87 7.28 2.81
N HIS A 190 -11.56 7.44 2.60
CA HIS A 190 -10.70 6.38 2.07
C HIS A 190 -10.61 5.17 3.03
N PRO A 191 -10.65 3.90 2.55
CA PRO A 191 -10.67 2.71 3.41
C PRO A 191 -9.51 2.63 4.41
N ALA A 192 -8.33 3.11 4.03
CA ALA A 192 -7.14 3.15 4.88
C ALA A 192 -7.26 4.13 6.06
N THR A 193 -8.06 5.19 5.96
CA THR A 193 -8.06 6.32 6.91
C THR A 193 -9.43 6.64 7.51
N ALA A 194 -10.51 6.03 7.02
CA ALA A 194 -11.89 6.34 7.45
C ALA A 194 -12.17 6.14 8.94
N HIS A 195 -11.45 5.23 9.59
CA HIS A 195 -11.57 4.98 11.03
C HIS A 195 -10.62 5.79 11.89
N LEU A 196 -9.68 6.52 11.29
CA LEU A 196 -8.72 7.31 12.04
C LEU A 196 -9.38 8.60 12.54
N PRO A 197 -9.02 9.07 13.75
CA PRO A 197 -9.44 10.39 14.19
C PRO A 197 -8.83 11.46 13.27
N LYS A 198 -9.51 12.60 13.12
CA LYS A 198 -9.01 13.73 12.30
C LYS A 198 -7.60 14.17 12.68
N LYS A 199 -7.29 14.10 13.97
CA LYS A 199 -5.97 14.37 14.55
C LYS A 199 -5.52 13.11 15.29
N TRP A 200 -4.54 12.40 14.74
CA TRP A 200 -4.08 11.12 15.24
C TRP A 200 -2.68 11.26 15.83
N SER A 201 -2.59 11.25 17.16
CA SER A 201 -1.30 11.34 17.86
C SER A 201 -0.66 9.96 17.99
N ARG A 202 0.61 9.87 17.62
CA ARG A 202 1.41 8.63 17.66
C ARG A 202 2.87 8.94 17.91
N THR A 203 3.64 7.93 18.29
CA THR A 203 5.11 8.00 18.38
C THR A 203 5.71 7.02 17.38
N ASP A 204 6.56 7.53 16.48
CA ASP A 204 7.29 6.73 15.51
C ASP A 204 8.53 7.53 15.03
N GLU A 205 9.26 7.00 14.05
CA GLU A 205 10.28 7.75 13.31
C GLU A 205 9.69 8.37 12.04
N TRP A 206 9.78 9.70 11.93
CA TRP A 206 9.10 10.46 10.88
C TRP A 206 10.04 10.81 9.72
N TYR A 207 9.86 10.15 8.57
CA TYR A 207 10.70 10.37 7.41
C TYR A 207 10.46 11.72 6.77
N ASN A 208 11.55 12.42 6.47
CA ASN A 208 11.62 13.46 5.47
C ASN A 208 11.88 12.83 4.10
N PHE A 209 11.34 13.45 3.05
CA PHE A 209 11.45 12.97 1.68
C PHE A 209 12.32 13.91 0.84
N LYS A 210 12.95 13.37 -0.21
CA LYS A 210 13.76 14.16 -1.15
C LYS A 210 12.91 15.20 -1.86
N GLU A 211 11.69 14.82 -2.22
CA GLU A 211 10.73 15.64 -2.96
C GLU A 211 9.31 15.39 -2.44
N PHE A 212 8.42 16.35 -2.65
CA PHE A 212 6.99 16.16 -2.40
C PHE A 212 6.37 15.36 -3.55
N PRO A 213 5.58 14.31 -3.28
CA PRO A 213 4.95 13.51 -4.31
C PRO A 213 3.75 14.25 -4.92
N GLU A 214 3.96 15.06 -5.95
CA GLU A 214 2.87 15.88 -6.54
C GLU A 214 1.82 15.05 -7.30
N HIS A 215 2.16 13.82 -7.72
CA HIS A 215 1.29 12.95 -8.50
C HIS A 215 0.34 12.07 -7.66
N VAL A 216 0.42 12.14 -6.33
CA VAL A 216 -0.35 11.25 -5.43
C VAL A 216 -1.48 11.97 -4.73
N GLU A 217 -2.51 11.22 -4.33
CA GLU A 217 -3.50 11.68 -3.38
C GLU A 217 -2.96 11.55 -1.95
N VAL A 218 -2.63 12.67 -1.32
CA VAL A 218 -2.25 12.67 0.10
C VAL A 218 -3.50 12.52 0.99
N LEU A 219 -3.55 11.41 1.73
CA LEU A 219 -4.62 11.06 2.65
C LEU A 219 -4.43 11.65 4.05
N ALA A 220 -3.18 11.85 4.46
CA ALA A 220 -2.83 12.48 5.73
C ALA A 220 -1.46 13.18 5.70
N TYR A 221 -1.33 14.24 6.50
CA TYR A 221 -0.09 14.99 6.68
C TYR A 221 0.43 14.85 8.11
N LEU A 222 1.74 14.93 8.30
CA LEU A 222 2.34 15.21 9.60
C LEU A 222 2.21 16.71 9.89
N ASP A 223 1.75 17.04 11.09
CA ASP A 223 1.78 18.40 11.63
C ASP A 223 3.22 18.74 12.01
N THR A 224 3.86 19.61 11.22
CA THR A 224 5.28 19.99 11.40
C THR A 224 5.54 20.80 12.66
N ASP A 225 4.51 21.35 13.31
CA ASP A 225 4.65 22.09 14.56
C ASP A 225 4.55 21.15 15.78
N SER A 226 4.10 19.92 15.59
CA SER A 226 3.91 18.92 16.65
C SER A 226 5.18 18.14 17.02
N TYR A 227 6.23 18.23 16.23
CA TYR A 227 7.49 17.50 16.43
C TYR A 227 8.70 18.26 15.86
N GLN A 228 9.91 17.83 16.20
CA GLN A 228 11.14 18.51 15.77
C GLN A 228 11.87 17.74 14.67
N GLY A 229 12.44 18.48 13.71
CA GLY A 229 13.32 17.93 12.67
C GLY A 229 12.64 17.63 11.33
N SER A 230 11.46 18.19 11.08
CA SER A 230 10.90 18.24 9.72
C SER A 230 11.77 19.11 8.82
N THR A 231 12.06 18.63 7.62
CA THR A 231 12.63 19.42 6.52
C THR A 231 11.60 19.72 5.42
N MET A 232 10.41 19.15 5.51
CA MET A 232 9.30 19.33 4.58
C MET A 232 8.45 20.53 5.00
N LYS A 233 8.78 21.73 4.51
CA LYS A 233 8.08 22.97 4.91
C LYS A 233 6.61 22.97 4.47
N GLY A 234 5.70 23.20 5.42
CA GLY A 234 4.27 23.42 5.18
C GLY A 234 3.45 22.14 4.99
N LYS A 235 3.75 21.34 3.97
CA LYS A 235 3.06 20.08 3.68
C LYS A 235 4.02 18.90 3.86
N HIS A 236 3.89 18.16 4.96
CA HIS A 236 4.66 16.95 5.19
C HIS A 236 3.78 15.71 4.98
N PRO A 237 3.81 15.04 3.81
CA PRO A 237 2.93 13.92 3.53
C PRO A 237 3.28 12.72 4.43
N ALA A 238 2.26 12.08 4.99
CA ALA A 238 2.43 10.96 5.92
C ALA A 238 1.83 9.66 5.36
N ILE A 239 0.71 9.78 4.66
CA ILE A 239 -0.02 8.67 4.05
C ILE A 239 -0.53 9.16 2.70
N TRP A 240 -0.26 8.41 1.64
CA TRP A 240 -0.74 8.74 0.30
C TRP A 240 -1.03 7.50 -0.53
N CYS A 241 -1.81 7.69 -1.57
CA CYS A 241 -2.13 6.66 -2.54
C CYS A 241 -2.25 7.22 -3.95
N HIS A 242 -2.16 6.35 -4.95
CA HIS A 242 -2.46 6.64 -6.34
C HIS A 242 -2.65 5.35 -7.13
N GLU A 243 -3.09 5.50 -8.37
CA GLU A 243 -3.17 4.41 -9.34
C GLU A 243 -2.00 4.50 -10.32
N ILE A 244 -1.57 3.36 -10.86
CA ILE A 244 -0.66 3.26 -12.01
C ILE A 244 -1.26 2.25 -12.98
N ASP A 245 -1.73 2.71 -14.13
CA ASP A 245 -2.51 1.89 -15.06
C ASP A 245 -3.69 1.23 -14.34
N GLN A 246 -3.68 -0.10 -14.16
CA GLN A 246 -4.71 -0.83 -13.41
C GLN A 246 -4.33 -1.08 -11.94
N GLY A 247 -3.07 -0.85 -11.58
CA GLY A 247 -2.54 -1.09 -10.24
C GLY A 247 -2.87 0.03 -9.26
N ARG A 248 -2.86 -0.32 -7.97
CA ARG A 248 -3.11 0.62 -6.86
C ARG A 248 -1.94 0.61 -5.89
N ALA A 249 -1.44 1.78 -5.56
CA ALA A 249 -0.27 1.96 -4.70
C ALA A 249 -0.63 2.82 -3.50
N LEU A 250 -0.27 2.37 -2.29
CA LEU A 250 -0.43 3.14 -1.06
C LEU A 250 0.83 3.07 -0.22
N TYR A 251 1.27 4.21 0.30
CA TYR A 251 2.40 4.30 1.22
C TYR A 251 1.99 4.90 2.56
N THR A 252 2.59 4.40 3.65
CA THR A 252 2.45 4.96 4.99
C THR A 252 3.82 5.18 5.64
N VAL A 253 4.03 6.36 6.23
CA VAL A 253 5.31 6.74 6.85
C VAL A 253 5.58 6.00 8.16
N GLY A 254 4.55 5.53 8.84
CA GLY A 254 4.70 4.81 10.11
C GLY A 254 5.13 3.36 9.91
N GLY A 255 5.76 2.78 10.93
CA GLY A 255 6.25 1.40 10.90
C GLY A 255 7.70 1.20 11.32
N HIS A 256 8.37 2.23 11.87
CA HIS A 256 9.74 2.09 12.39
C HIS A 256 9.76 1.27 13.68
N THR A 257 8.89 1.63 14.63
CA THR A 257 8.90 1.04 15.97
C THR A 257 8.18 -0.30 16.04
N ASP A 258 8.60 -1.16 16.97
CA ASP A 258 7.88 -2.40 17.28
C ASP A 258 6.44 -2.11 17.74
N GLN A 259 6.25 -1.00 18.47
CA GLN A 259 4.99 -0.56 19.03
C GLN A 259 3.94 -0.27 17.96
N SER A 260 4.33 0.29 16.81
CA SER A 260 3.43 0.52 15.68
C SER A 260 2.64 -0.75 15.33
N PHE A 261 3.29 -1.91 15.32
CA PHE A 261 2.66 -3.19 14.98
C PHE A 261 1.82 -3.83 16.11
N SER A 262 1.60 -3.10 17.20
CA SER A 262 0.67 -3.44 18.27
C SER A 262 -0.46 -2.41 18.43
N GLU A 263 -0.36 -1.26 17.78
CA GLU A 263 -1.36 -0.18 17.87
C GLU A 263 -2.62 -0.51 17.06
N ALA A 264 -3.77 -0.56 17.72
CA ALA A 264 -5.03 -0.95 17.08
C ALA A 264 -5.40 -0.07 15.87
N LEU A 265 -5.19 1.24 15.95
CA LEU A 265 -5.48 2.16 14.84
C LEU A 265 -4.52 1.99 13.66
N PHE A 266 -3.24 1.72 13.92
CA PHE A 266 -2.27 1.48 12.86
C PHE A 266 -2.51 0.13 12.18
N LEU A 267 -2.79 -0.92 12.94
CA LEU A 267 -3.17 -2.22 12.36
C LEU A 267 -4.44 -2.14 11.51
N ARG A 268 -5.43 -1.34 11.94
CA ARG A 268 -6.63 -1.09 11.14
C ARG A 268 -6.33 -0.24 9.89
N HIS A 269 -5.40 0.70 9.99
CA HIS A 269 -4.90 1.48 8.84
C HIS A 269 -4.21 0.57 7.81
N LEU A 270 -3.30 -0.31 8.24
CA LEU A 270 -2.64 -1.28 7.36
C LEU A 270 -3.64 -2.21 6.67
N HIS A 271 -4.64 -2.71 7.41
CA HIS A 271 -5.69 -3.54 6.80
C HIS A 271 -6.49 -2.76 5.75
N GLY A 272 -6.89 -1.52 6.03
CA GLY A 272 -7.59 -0.68 5.07
C GLY A 272 -6.74 -0.32 3.85
N ALA A 273 -5.43 -0.17 4.03
CA ALA A 273 -4.49 0.08 2.93
C ALA A 273 -4.36 -1.13 2.00
N ILE A 274 -4.17 -2.32 2.57
CA ILE A 274 -4.09 -3.59 1.82
C ILE A 274 -5.42 -3.86 1.10
N TRP A 275 -6.55 -3.65 1.78
CA TRP A 275 -7.87 -3.82 1.19
C TRP A 275 -8.10 -2.91 -0.01
N TRP A 276 -7.74 -1.63 0.11
CA TRP A 276 -7.86 -0.69 -1.02
C TRP A 276 -6.92 -1.03 -2.18
N ALA A 277 -5.66 -1.37 -1.87
CA ALA A 277 -4.69 -1.78 -2.87
C ALA A 277 -5.10 -3.07 -3.62
N ALA A 278 -5.93 -3.92 -3.00
CA ALA A 278 -6.51 -5.11 -3.62
C ALA A 278 -7.71 -4.81 -4.54
N GLY A 279 -8.08 -3.54 -4.72
CA GLY A 279 -9.18 -3.14 -5.63
C GLY A 279 -10.51 -2.83 -4.94
N HIS A 280 -10.54 -2.67 -3.61
CA HIS A 280 -11.78 -2.39 -2.89
C HIS A 280 -11.91 -0.93 -2.43
N ASP A 281 -12.98 -0.24 -2.87
CA ASP A 281 -13.19 1.17 -2.52
C ASP A 281 -13.94 1.39 -1.20
N THR A 282 -14.47 0.32 -0.61
CA THR A 282 -15.24 0.36 0.63
C THR A 282 -14.37 0.07 1.85
N THR A 283 -14.86 0.41 3.04
CA THR A 283 -14.19 0.00 4.28
C THR A 283 -14.12 -1.53 4.36
N PRO A 284 -13.00 -2.11 4.83
CA PRO A 284 -12.90 -3.56 4.99
C PRO A 284 -14.03 -4.10 5.87
N PRO A 285 -14.56 -5.30 5.57
CA PRO A 285 -15.59 -5.91 6.39
C PRO A 285 -15.09 -6.08 7.84
N ALA A 286 -16.03 -5.94 8.79
CA ALA A 286 -15.75 -6.31 10.17
C ALA A 286 -15.39 -7.81 10.24
N ASN A 287 -14.47 -8.14 11.16
CA ASN A 287 -13.92 -9.47 11.44
C ASN A 287 -14.68 -10.65 10.77
N THR A 288 -14.09 -11.23 9.72
CA THR A 288 -14.71 -12.28 8.91
C THR A 288 -14.48 -13.69 9.44
N ALA A 289 -13.85 -13.84 10.63
CA ALA A 289 -13.77 -15.11 11.32
C ALA A 289 -15.18 -15.60 11.68
N ALA A 290 -15.83 -16.28 10.73
CA ALA A 290 -17.02 -17.08 10.99
C ALA A 290 -16.67 -18.07 12.10
N PRO A 291 -17.54 -18.29 13.10
CA PRO A 291 -17.34 -19.37 14.04
C PRO A 291 -17.29 -20.65 13.22
N ALA A 292 -16.16 -21.36 13.26
CA ALA A 292 -16.13 -22.75 12.84
C ALA A 292 -17.32 -23.44 13.50
N ASN A 293 -18.22 -24.00 12.68
CA ASN A 293 -19.43 -24.70 13.09
C ASN A 293 -19.09 -25.68 14.22
N SER A 294 -19.23 -25.21 15.46
CA SER A 294 -19.05 -26.00 16.67
C SER A 294 -20.44 -26.08 17.26
N LYS A 295 -21.08 -27.22 17.01
CA LYS A 295 -22.30 -27.61 17.73
C LYS A 295 -22.07 -27.33 19.23
N PRO A 296 -23.00 -26.66 19.93
CA PRO A 296 -22.84 -26.41 21.35
C PRO A 296 -22.66 -27.73 22.09
N LYS A 297 -21.51 -27.91 22.73
CA LYS A 297 -21.29 -29.02 23.67
C LYS A 297 -22.14 -28.71 24.91
N PRO A 298 -22.96 -29.65 25.43
CA PRO A 298 -23.84 -29.35 26.55
C PRO A 298 -23.03 -28.94 27.77
N GLN A 299 -23.33 -27.73 28.27
CA GLN A 299 -22.74 -27.16 29.48
C GLN A 299 -23.12 -28.06 30.66
N LYS A 300 -22.12 -28.62 31.34
CA LYS A 300 -22.33 -29.38 32.58
C LYS A 300 -22.71 -28.37 33.66
N LYS A 301 -23.92 -28.51 34.19
CA LYS A 301 -24.46 -27.74 35.32
C LYS A 301 -23.51 -27.94 36.52
N ILE A 302 -22.89 -26.87 37.01
CA ILE A 302 -22.18 -26.88 38.29
C ILE A 302 -23.20 -26.40 39.29
N ASP A 303 -23.61 -27.31 40.18
CA ASP A 303 -24.49 -27.01 41.28
C ASP A 303 -23.75 -26.19 42.35
N ASP A 304 -24.51 -25.24 42.87
CA ASP A 304 -24.24 -24.34 43.98
C ASP A 304 -23.87 -25.11 45.25
N GLN A 305 -22.70 -24.82 45.83
CA GLN A 305 -22.46 -25.02 47.25
C GLN A 305 -21.72 -23.82 47.84
N THR A 306 -22.53 -23.03 48.52
CA THR A 306 -22.19 -22.04 49.53
C THR A 306 -21.27 -22.64 50.59
N THR A 307 -20.15 -21.99 50.88
CA THR A 307 -19.48 -22.10 52.17
C THR A 307 -18.86 -20.76 52.53
N GLU A 308 -19.43 -20.15 53.56
CA GLU A 308 -18.88 -18.97 54.22
C GLU A 308 -17.54 -19.33 54.89
N HIS A 309 -16.53 -18.49 54.74
CA HIS A 309 -15.54 -18.27 55.80
C HIS A 309 -14.97 -16.85 55.71
N SER A 310 -15.30 -16.08 56.74
CA SER A 310 -14.70 -14.81 57.11
C SER A 310 -13.23 -15.02 57.51
N THR A 311 -12.30 -14.20 57.00
CA THR A 311 -11.47 -13.26 57.81
C THR A 311 -10.26 -12.70 57.05
N GLN A 312 -9.98 -11.44 57.39
CA GLN A 312 -8.67 -10.76 57.43
C GLN A 312 -8.08 -10.12 56.17
N PHE A 313 -8.24 -8.79 56.15
CA PHE A 313 -7.39 -7.80 55.50
C PHE A 313 -5.91 -7.99 55.89
N THR A 314 -5.04 -8.07 54.88
CA THR A 314 -3.59 -7.84 55.03
C THR A 314 -3.15 -6.69 54.12
N SER A 315 -2.50 -5.71 54.73
CA SER A 315 -1.96 -4.46 54.16
C SER A 315 -0.95 -4.67 53.01
N PRO A 316 -0.75 -3.66 52.13
CA PRO A 316 0.22 -3.73 51.05
C PRO A 316 1.68 -3.57 51.54
N PRO A 317 2.67 -4.12 50.82
CA PRO A 317 4.09 -4.08 51.21
C PRO A 317 4.70 -2.68 51.01
N PRO A 318 5.78 -2.34 51.75
CA PRO A 318 6.40 -1.02 51.71
C PRO A 318 7.25 -0.79 50.45
N LYS A 319 7.25 0.45 49.98
CA LYS A 319 8.04 0.95 48.85
C LYS A 319 9.54 0.85 49.13
N ALA A 320 10.29 0.21 48.23
CA ALA A 320 11.75 0.18 48.25
C ALA A 320 12.33 1.59 48.03
N LYS A 321 13.29 1.97 48.88
CA LYS A 321 14.04 3.24 48.83
C LYS A 321 15.02 3.22 47.66
N ILE A 322 14.90 4.22 46.78
CA ILE A 322 15.89 4.54 45.74
C ILE A 322 17.11 5.15 46.44
N GLN A 323 18.23 4.44 46.41
CA GLN A 323 19.52 4.94 46.88
C GLN A 323 20.18 5.69 45.71
N ARG A 324 20.31 7.01 45.85
CA ARG A 324 20.99 7.88 44.87
C ARG A 324 22.50 7.76 45.04
N SER A 325 23.21 7.35 43.99
CA SER A 325 24.66 7.47 43.89
C SER A 325 25.05 8.92 43.56
N PRO A 326 26.13 9.47 44.15
CA PRO A 326 26.61 10.83 43.84
C PRO A 326 27.33 10.91 42.48
N PRO A 327 27.43 12.12 41.88
CA PRO A 327 28.05 12.29 40.57
C PRO A 327 29.58 12.24 40.66
N ALA A 328 30.21 11.58 39.69
CA ALA A 328 31.64 11.61 39.49
C ALA A 328 32.06 12.96 38.90
N VAL A 329 32.96 13.65 39.59
CA VAL A 329 33.65 14.86 39.14
C VAL A 329 34.99 14.45 38.52
N GLY A 330 35.22 14.91 37.28
CA GLY A 330 36.51 15.44 36.81
C GLY A 330 37.52 14.47 36.19
N ALA A 331 37.85 14.72 34.92
CA ALA A 331 39.23 14.98 34.50
C ALA A 331 39.26 15.60 33.09
N THR A 332 39.78 16.82 33.04
CA THR A 332 40.24 17.55 31.86
C THR A 332 41.57 16.97 31.35
N ARG A 333 41.67 16.74 30.04
CA ARG A 333 42.70 17.27 29.14
C ARG A 333 42.37 16.93 27.70
#